data_AF-A0A2M8BZ03-F1
#
_entry.id   AF-A0A2M8BZ03-F1
#
_cell.length_a   1.000
_cell.length_b   1.000
_cell.length_c   1.000
_cell.angle_alpha   90.00
_cell.angle_beta   90.00
_cell.angle_gamma   90.00
#
_symmetry.space_group_name_H-M   'P 1'
#
loop_
_entity.id
_entity.type
_entity.pdbx_description
1 polymer ?
#
loop_
_entity_poly.entity_id
_entity_poly.type
_entity_poly.pdbx_seq_one_letter_code
_entity_poly.pdbx_strand_id
1 'polypeptide(L)'
;MTEKESLVIAVPEGADALRHTLDASRPRLLAVADSSVRFPWITRERMRDQTRTAIVGWKTVAPDAEVIFATPYFEQLAATAQELPTLVGIYWATDLNAGTPQTPATKAERDALVASVRSADARLTRWMMPAIEELGTDDERATALLLRPGSGHQDDANDVVGWVSIALGNPKIGALLPLSTDDLLRMQATALRLSGVLGDTDQQKGSPNDLRNRAYTLWAEAFERLARNGRHVAVERNLPVTFANIHMPAPKTTPKAGAVDAPENTTPTAKPIDLG
;
A
#
# COMPACT_ATOMS: atom_id res chain seq x y z
N MET A 1 -12.33 -16.59 -28.30
CA MET A 1 -11.20 -15.72 -27.90
C MET A 1 -10.38 -16.46 -26.87
N THR A 2 -9.30 -17.06 -27.33
CA THR A 2 -8.36 -17.90 -26.59
C THR A 2 -7.36 -17.06 -25.82
N GLU A 3 -6.93 -17.58 -24.66
CA GLU A 3 -5.76 -17.21 -23.84
C GLU A 3 -5.23 -15.78 -23.95
N LYS A 4 -5.52 -15.00 -22.90
CA LYS A 4 -4.70 -13.90 -22.36
C LYS A 4 -3.82 -13.22 -23.41
N GLU A 5 -4.27 -12.10 -23.96
CA GLU A 5 -3.34 -11.01 -24.28
C GLU A 5 -2.60 -10.69 -22.99
N SER A 6 -1.52 -11.42 -22.73
CA SER A 6 -0.69 -11.22 -21.57
C SER A 6 -0.18 -9.81 -21.74
N LEU A 7 -0.56 -8.91 -20.84
CA LEU A 7 0.02 -7.59 -20.83
C LEU A 7 1.51 -7.79 -20.54
N VAL A 8 2.31 -7.81 -21.60
CA VAL A 8 3.75 -8.05 -21.53
C VAL A 8 4.35 -6.78 -20.98
N ILE A 9 4.52 -6.75 -19.65
CA ILE A 9 5.35 -5.76 -18.99
C ILE A 9 6.78 -6.19 -19.22
N ALA A 10 7.45 -5.56 -20.19
CA ALA A 10 8.86 -5.79 -20.46
C ALA A 10 9.66 -5.28 -19.26
N VAL A 11 10.40 -6.18 -18.62
CA VAL A 11 11.39 -5.84 -17.61
C VAL A 11 12.76 -5.92 -18.26
N PRO A 12 13.68 -4.98 -17.96
CA PRO A 12 15.02 -5.02 -18.54
C PRO A 12 15.77 -6.29 -18.11
N GLU A 13 16.20 -7.09 -19.09
CA GLU A 13 16.98 -8.32 -18.88
C GLU A 13 18.45 -8.09 -19.25
N GLY A 14 19.36 -8.47 -18.35
CA GLY A 14 20.81 -8.32 -18.55
C GLY A 14 21.36 -6.95 -18.14
N ALA A 15 22.68 -6.91 -17.89
CA ALA A 15 23.35 -5.75 -17.30
C ALA A 15 23.28 -4.47 -18.16
N ASP A 16 23.34 -4.61 -19.48
CA ASP A 16 23.34 -3.47 -20.41
C ASP A 16 21.94 -2.83 -20.53
N ALA A 17 20.88 -3.64 -20.60
CA ALA A 17 19.50 -3.15 -20.63
C ALA A 17 19.12 -2.46 -19.30
N LEU A 18 19.59 -3.01 -18.17
CA LEU A 18 19.44 -2.40 -16.84
C LEU A 18 20.12 -1.04 -16.79
N ARG A 19 21.40 -0.97 -17.19
CA ARG A 19 22.16 0.29 -17.19
C ARG A 19 21.52 1.33 -18.10
N HIS A 20 21.13 0.95 -19.32
CA HIS A 20 20.46 1.85 -20.24
C HIS A 20 19.15 2.41 -19.66
N THR A 21 18.32 1.55 -19.04
CA THR A 21 17.07 1.98 -18.40
C THR A 21 17.34 2.97 -17.26
N LEU A 22 18.37 2.71 -16.43
CA LEU A 22 18.75 3.60 -15.33
C LEU A 22 19.25 4.95 -15.83
N ASP A 23 20.15 4.95 -16.81
CA ASP A 23 20.74 6.19 -17.35
C ASP A 23 19.68 7.06 -18.02
N ALA A 24 18.77 6.44 -18.79
CA ALA A 24 17.67 7.14 -19.46
C ALA A 24 16.62 7.69 -18.46
N SER A 25 16.33 6.96 -17.38
CA SER A 25 15.31 7.36 -16.41
C SER A 25 15.82 8.29 -15.29
N ARG A 26 17.13 8.31 -15.02
CA ARG A 26 17.73 9.08 -13.92
C ARG A 26 17.30 10.56 -13.87
N PRO A 27 17.28 11.35 -14.97
CA PRO A 27 16.86 12.74 -14.90
C PRO A 27 15.41 12.89 -14.40
N ARG A 28 14.51 12.03 -14.87
CA ARG A 28 13.11 12.01 -14.45
C ARG A 28 12.96 11.62 -12.97
N LEU A 29 13.72 10.63 -12.51
CA LEU A 29 13.70 10.21 -11.10
C LEU A 29 14.16 11.34 -10.17
N LEU A 30 15.25 12.02 -10.53
CA LEU A 30 15.79 13.12 -9.73
C LEU A 30 14.91 14.38 -9.72
N ALA A 31 13.97 14.51 -10.67
CA ALA A 31 12.99 15.57 -10.71
C ALA A 31 11.84 15.39 -9.70
N VAL A 32 11.65 14.20 -9.14
CA VAL A 32 10.68 13.97 -8.05
C VAL A 32 11.08 14.84 -6.84
N ALA A 33 10.11 15.49 -6.21
CA ALA A 33 10.39 16.33 -5.05
C ALA A 33 10.83 15.46 -3.85
N ASP A 34 11.85 15.89 -3.13
CA ASP A 34 12.39 15.12 -1.99
C ASP A 34 11.32 14.88 -0.91
N SER A 35 10.40 15.84 -0.73
CA SER A 35 9.28 15.76 0.20
C SER A 35 8.17 14.78 -0.19
N SER A 36 8.14 14.29 -1.43
CA SER A 36 7.12 13.37 -1.92
C SER A 36 7.63 11.94 -2.07
N VAL A 37 8.93 11.69 -1.86
CA VAL A 37 9.52 10.36 -2.01
C VAL A 37 8.92 9.40 -0.98
N ARG A 38 8.34 8.32 -1.49
CA ARG A 38 7.73 7.24 -0.72
C ARG A 38 8.69 6.08 -0.57
N PHE A 39 8.63 5.42 0.58
CA PHE A 39 9.30 4.15 0.79
C PHE A 39 8.61 3.01 0.01
N PRO A 40 9.33 2.12 -0.69
CA PRO A 40 8.75 0.99 -1.39
C PRO A 40 8.15 -0.05 -0.43
N TRP A 41 6.84 -0.25 -0.51
CA TRP A 41 6.15 -1.22 0.34
C TRP A 41 6.11 -2.63 -0.23
N ILE A 42 6.29 -2.79 -1.53
CA ILE A 42 6.10 -4.06 -2.23
C ILE A 42 7.32 -4.43 -3.07
N THR A 43 7.47 -5.73 -3.31
CA THR A 43 8.45 -6.26 -4.26
C THR A 43 8.14 -5.82 -5.69
N ARG A 44 9.15 -5.87 -6.57
CA ARG A 44 9.00 -5.61 -8.01
C ARG A 44 8.05 -6.62 -8.68
N GLU A 45 8.03 -7.86 -8.20
CA GLU A 45 7.12 -8.91 -8.68
C GLU A 45 5.66 -8.55 -8.36
N ARG A 46 5.38 -8.15 -7.12
CA ARG A 46 4.04 -7.71 -6.71
C ARG A 46 3.61 -6.43 -7.43
N MET A 47 4.51 -5.48 -7.61
CA MET A 47 4.26 -4.26 -8.38
C MET A 47 3.79 -4.58 -9.81
N ARG A 48 4.49 -5.50 -10.48
CA ARG A 48 4.16 -5.96 -11.84
C ARG A 48 2.77 -6.59 -11.88
N ASP A 49 2.45 -7.45 -10.91
CA ASP A 49 1.17 -8.17 -10.88
C ASP A 49 -0.01 -7.25 -10.53
N GLN A 50 0.18 -6.31 -9.60
CA GLN A 50 -0.79 -5.25 -9.33
C GLN A 50 -1.03 -4.39 -10.57
N THR A 51 0.03 -4.00 -11.28
CA THR A 51 -0.07 -3.22 -12.52
C THR A 51 -0.87 -3.94 -13.60
N ARG A 52 -0.61 -5.23 -13.82
CA ARG A 52 -1.39 -6.05 -14.77
C ARG A 52 -2.87 -6.04 -14.43
N THR A 53 -3.19 -6.25 -13.15
CA THR A 53 -4.58 -6.26 -12.66
C THR A 53 -5.25 -4.90 -12.88
N ALA A 54 -4.57 -3.80 -12.54
CA ALA A 54 -5.10 -2.45 -12.71
C ALA A 54 -5.33 -2.09 -14.19
N ILE A 55 -4.44 -2.48 -15.10
CA ILE A 55 -4.63 -2.21 -16.53
C ILE A 55 -5.76 -3.04 -17.11
N VAL A 56 -5.90 -4.30 -16.71
CA VAL A 56 -7.06 -5.13 -17.11
C VAL A 56 -8.36 -4.47 -16.61
N GLY A 57 -8.42 -4.09 -15.34
CA GLY A 57 -9.57 -3.38 -14.79
C GLY A 57 -9.86 -2.06 -15.51
N TRP A 58 -8.82 -1.28 -15.82
CA TRP A 58 -8.96 -0.03 -16.57
C TRP A 58 -9.54 -0.27 -17.97
N LYS A 59 -9.05 -1.27 -18.71
CA LYS A 59 -9.57 -1.62 -20.03
C LYS A 59 -11.07 -1.96 -19.98
N THR A 60 -11.54 -2.59 -18.90
CA THR A 60 -12.96 -2.89 -18.71
C THR A 60 -13.80 -1.62 -18.52
N VAL A 61 -13.30 -0.63 -17.78
CA VAL A 61 -14.07 0.59 -17.44
C VAL A 61 -13.84 1.76 -18.40
N ALA A 62 -12.81 1.70 -19.25
CA ALA A 62 -12.41 2.82 -20.10
C ALA A 62 -13.52 3.38 -21.01
N PRO A 63 -14.38 2.56 -21.66
CA PRO A 63 -15.48 3.09 -22.47
C PRO A 63 -16.47 3.94 -21.66
N ASP A 64 -16.77 3.54 -20.43
CA ASP A 64 -17.62 4.32 -19.54
C ASP A 64 -16.91 5.54 -18.96
N ALA A 65 -15.61 5.43 -18.68
CA ALA A 65 -14.79 6.53 -18.22
C ALA A 65 -14.75 7.68 -19.24
N GLU A 66 -14.71 7.36 -20.54
CA GLU A 66 -14.76 8.35 -21.63
C GLU A 66 -16.06 9.15 -21.65
N VAL A 67 -17.17 8.55 -21.22
CA VAL A 67 -18.49 9.19 -21.13
C VAL A 67 -18.63 10.04 -19.85
N ILE A 68 -18.01 9.60 -18.75
CA ILE A 68 -18.14 10.23 -17.43
C ILE A 68 -17.19 11.42 -17.28
N PHE A 69 -15.96 11.31 -17.78
CA PHE A 69 -14.93 12.33 -17.58
C PHE A 69 -14.84 13.28 -18.78
N ALA A 70 -14.46 14.53 -18.53
CA ALA A 70 -14.11 15.46 -19.59
C ALA A 70 -12.93 14.91 -20.42
N THR A 71 -12.96 15.11 -21.73
CA THR A 71 -11.98 14.56 -22.69
C THR A 71 -10.52 14.75 -22.25
N PRO A 72 -10.05 15.96 -21.83
CA PRO A 72 -8.66 16.13 -21.43
C PRO A 72 -8.26 15.30 -20.21
N TYR A 73 -9.20 15.05 -19.28
CA TYR A 73 -8.94 14.24 -18.10
C TYR A 73 -8.94 12.74 -18.42
N PHE A 74 -9.86 12.29 -19.26
CA PHE A 74 -9.86 10.91 -19.77
C PHE A 74 -8.56 10.59 -20.52
N GLU A 75 -8.11 11.48 -21.41
CA GLU A 75 -6.85 11.34 -22.13
C GLU A 75 -5.65 11.23 -21.17
N GLN A 76 -5.63 12.01 -20.09
CA GLN A 76 -4.62 11.91 -19.05
C GLN A 76 -4.63 10.53 -18.35
N LEU A 77 -5.81 9.99 -18.04
CA LEU A 77 -5.95 8.66 -17.43
C LEU A 77 -5.53 7.55 -18.39
N ALA A 78 -5.89 7.67 -19.68
CA ALA A 78 -5.45 6.74 -20.72
C ALA A 78 -3.93 6.75 -20.87
N ALA A 79 -3.30 7.92 -20.89
CA ALA A 79 -1.84 8.06 -20.89
C ALA A 79 -1.21 7.45 -19.62
N THR A 80 -1.82 7.66 -18.45
CA THR A 80 -1.37 7.04 -17.19
C THR A 80 -1.37 5.51 -17.29
N ALA A 81 -2.44 4.92 -17.85
CA ALA A 81 -2.53 3.48 -18.06
C ALA A 81 -1.46 2.93 -19.03
N GLN A 82 -1.14 3.70 -20.07
CA GLN A 82 -0.09 3.35 -21.04
C GLN A 82 1.33 3.46 -20.44
N GLU A 83 1.53 4.37 -19.49
CA GLU A 83 2.83 4.62 -18.86
C GLU A 83 3.19 3.60 -17.77
N LEU A 84 2.19 3.02 -17.10
CA LEU A 84 2.40 2.09 -15.99
C LEU A 84 3.40 0.95 -16.28
N PRO A 85 3.38 0.25 -17.44
CA PRO A 85 4.38 -0.76 -17.77
C PRO A 85 5.82 -0.24 -17.79
N THR A 86 6.03 0.98 -18.30
CA THR A 86 7.34 1.63 -18.30
C THR A 86 7.82 1.92 -16.88
N LEU A 87 6.92 2.39 -16.00
CA LEU A 87 7.25 2.65 -14.60
C LEU A 87 7.63 1.37 -13.85
N VAL A 88 6.99 0.23 -14.15
CA VAL A 88 7.40 -1.07 -13.62
C VAL A 88 8.82 -1.43 -14.06
N GLY A 89 9.15 -1.24 -15.34
CA GLY A 89 10.50 -1.50 -15.86
C GLY A 89 11.58 -0.64 -15.19
N ILE A 90 11.27 0.65 -14.95
CA ILE A 90 12.16 1.57 -14.22
C ILE A 90 12.36 1.11 -12.78
N TYR A 91 11.28 0.81 -12.05
CA TYR A 91 11.39 0.32 -10.68
C TYR A 91 12.20 -0.97 -10.60
N TRP A 92 11.93 -1.92 -11.50
CA TRP A 92 12.66 -3.19 -11.58
C TRP A 92 14.18 -2.97 -11.75
N ALA A 93 14.58 -2.05 -12.64
CA ALA A 93 15.98 -1.72 -12.83
C ALA A 93 16.61 -1.06 -11.59
N THR A 94 15.91 -0.11 -10.97
CA THR A 94 16.40 0.57 -9.77
C THR A 94 16.50 -0.35 -8.55
N ASP A 95 15.56 -1.29 -8.40
CA ASP A 95 15.55 -2.26 -7.31
C ASP A 95 16.70 -3.26 -7.42
N LEU A 96 16.99 -3.75 -8.63
CA LEU A 96 18.17 -4.60 -8.87
C LEU A 96 19.49 -3.86 -8.62
N ASN A 97 19.55 -2.57 -8.97
CA ASN A 97 20.75 -1.75 -8.81
C ASN A 97 20.99 -1.27 -7.37
N ALA A 98 19.94 -1.15 -6.56
CA ALA A 98 20.06 -0.78 -5.15
C ALA A 98 20.93 -1.77 -4.35
N GLY A 99 21.00 -3.03 -4.80
CA GLY A 99 21.70 -4.10 -4.09
C GLY A 99 21.12 -4.31 -2.68
N THR A 100 21.70 -5.23 -1.92
CA THR A 100 21.35 -5.40 -0.50
C THR A 100 22.63 -5.34 0.32
N PRO A 101 23.09 -4.15 0.76
CA PRO A 101 24.16 -4.09 1.75
C PRO A 101 23.61 -4.62 3.07
N GLN A 102 24.20 -5.67 3.63
CA GLN A 102 23.80 -6.21 4.94
C GLN A 102 25.04 -6.25 5.83
N THR A 103 25.05 -5.43 6.89
CA THR A 103 26.06 -5.55 7.94
C THR A 103 25.68 -6.71 8.89
N PRO A 104 26.64 -7.38 9.56
CA PRO A 104 26.34 -8.57 10.38
C PRO A 104 25.36 -8.34 11.54
N ALA A 105 25.32 -7.14 12.12
CA ALA A 105 24.41 -6.81 13.24
C ALA A 105 22.95 -6.62 12.79
N THR A 106 22.71 -6.10 11.59
CA THR A 106 21.34 -5.95 11.04
C THR A 106 20.74 -7.29 10.62
N LYS A 107 21.58 -8.32 10.39
CA LYS A 107 21.13 -9.65 10.00
C LYS A 107 20.34 -10.38 11.10
N ALA A 108 20.82 -10.36 12.35
CA ALA A 108 20.15 -11.05 13.46
C ALA A 108 18.80 -10.41 13.81
N GLU A 109 18.75 -9.07 13.85
CA GLU A 109 17.50 -8.33 14.02
C GLU A 109 16.53 -8.64 12.88
N ARG A 110 17.01 -8.57 11.62
CA ARG A 110 16.21 -8.91 10.44
C ARG A 110 15.63 -10.32 10.52
N ASP A 111 16.44 -11.33 10.83
CA ASP A 111 15.99 -12.72 10.84
C ASP A 111 14.90 -12.95 11.92
N ALA A 112 15.05 -12.31 13.10
CA ALA A 112 14.02 -12.33 14.13
C ALA A 112 12.72 -11.63 13.71
N LEU A 113 12.83 -10.46 13.05
CA LEU A 113 11.69 -9.72 12.51
C LEU A 113 11.00 -10.51 11.39
N VAL A 114 11.75 -11.14 10.48
CA VAL A 114 11.23 -11.98 9.40
C VAL A 114 10.40 -13.13 9.96
N ALA A 115 10.92 -13.85 10.96
CA ALA A 115 10.19 -14.95 11.58
C ALA A 115 8.88 -14.48 12.23
N SER A 116 8.94 -13.33 12.91
CA SER A 116 7.78 -12.72 13.58
C SER A 116 6.72 -12.27 12.59
N VAL A 117 7.11 -11.57 11.52
CA VAL A 117 6.21 -11.06 10.48
C VAL A 117 5.56 -12.21 9.71
N ARG A 118 6.32 -13.23 9.30
CA ARG A 118 5.74 -14.42 8.62
C ARG A 118 4.74 -15.16 9.49
N SER A 119 5.02 -15.28 10.79
CA SER A 119 4.07 -15.87 11.73
C SER A 119 2.82 -15.02 11.90
N ALA A 120 2.94 -13.69 11.89
CA ALA A 120 1.80 -12.79 11.94
C ALA A 120 0.96 -12.87 10.65
N ASP A 121 1.59 -12.81 9.47
CA ASP A 121 0.91 -12.89 8.18
C ASP A 121 0.11 -14.19 8.01
N ALA A 122 0.73 -15.34 8.30
CA ALA A 122 0.06 -16.63 8.21
C ALA A 122 -1.15 -16.73 9.16
N ARG A 123 -1.05 -16.17 10.38
CA ARG A 123 -2.14 -16.16 11.35
C ARG A 123 -3.26 -15.21 10.93
N LEU A 124 -2.91 -13.99 10.54
CA LEU A 124 -3.86 -12.99 10.07
C LEU A 124 -4.59 -13.49 8.83
N THR A 125 -3.90 -14.03 7.83
CA THR A 125 -4.54 -14.65 6.65
C THR A 125 -5.56 -15.72 7.05
N ARG A 126 -5.20 -16.63 7.96
CA ARG A 126 -6.09 -17.71 8.43
C ARG A 126 -7.36 -17.18 9.11
N TRP A 127 -7.26 -16.10 9.87
CA TRP A 127 -8.40 -15.54 10.60
C TRP A 127 -9.22 -14.53 9.78
N MET A 128 -8.57 -13.74 8.94
CA MET A 128 -9.19 -12.67 8.17
C MET A 128 -9.98 -13.20 6.97
N MET A 129 -9.47 -14.22 6.27
CA MET A 129 -10.13 -14.72 5.06
C MET A 129 -11.59 -15.15 5.30
N PRO A 130 -11.91 -16.00 6.30
CA PRO A 130 -13.30 -16.33 6.62
C PRO A 130 -14.14 -15.12 7.04
N ALA A 131 -13.56 -14.21 7.84
CA ALA A 131 -14.26 -13.01 8.30
C ALA A 131 -14.62 -12.05 7.16
N ILE A 132 -13.75 -11.94 6.14
CA ILE A 132 -13.97 -11.14 4.93
C ILE A 132 -14.96 -11.81 3.98
N GLU A 133 -14.96 -13.13 3.88
CA GLU A 133 -15.98 -13.86 3.12
C GLU A 133 -17.38 -13.59 3.70
N GLU A 134 -17.51 -13.66 5.02
CA GLU A 134 -18.78 -13.46 5.73
C GLU A 134 -19.24 -11.99 5.75
N LEU A 135 -18.35 -11.05 6.11
CA LEU A 135 -18.71 -9.68 6.47
C LEU A 135 -18.04 -8.60 5.61
N GLY A 136 -17.18 -9.00 4.67
CA GLY A 136 -16.40 -8.08 3.85
C GLY A 136 -17.20 -7.42 2.72
N THR A 137 -16.89 -6.16 2.47
CA THR A 137 -17.23 -5.43 1.25
C THR A 137 -16.42 -5.95 0.07
N ASP A 138 -16.85 -5.62 -1.16
CA ASP A 138 -16.14 -6.02 -2.37
C ASP A 138 -14.71 -5.44 -2.42
N ASP A 139 -14.49 -4.25 -1.87
CA ASP A 139 -13.17 -3.64 -1.75
C ASP A 139 -12.26 -4.38 -0.76
N GLU A 140 -12.80 -4.85 0.36
CA GLU A 140 -12.05 -5.65 1.34
C GLU A 140 -11.72 -7.04 0.81
N ARG A 141 -12.65 -7.67 0.08
CA ARG A 141 -12.42 -8.94 -0.61
C ARG A 141 -11.38 -8.80 -1.70
N ALA A 142 -11.48 -7.75 -2.53
CA ALA A 142 -10.48 -7.44 -3.55
C ALA A 142 -9.11 -7.19 -2.93
N THR A 143 -9.07 -6.51 -1.80
CA THR A 143 -7.85 -6.29 -1.01
C THR A 143 -7.28 -7.62 -0.51
N ALA A 144 -8.09 -8.46 0.14
CA ALA A 144 -7.68 -9.75 0.68
C ALA A 144 -7.03 -10.67 -0.37
N LEU A 145 -7.56 -10.67 -1.61
CA LEU A 145 -7.00 -11.46 -2.72
C LEU A 145 -5.58 -11.04 -3.16
N LEU A 146 -5.14 -9.84 -2.75
CA LEU A 146 -3.82 -9.28 -3.04
C LEU A 146 -2.83 -9.50 -1.90
N LEU A 147 -3.35 -9.78 -0.70
CA LEU A 147 -2.55 -10.15 0.46
C LEU A 147 -2.21 -11.64 0.33
N ARG A 148 -0.98 -11.92 -0.13
CA ARG A 148 -0.56 -13.26 -0.52
C ARG A 148 0.69 -13.65 0.24
N PRO A 149 0.57 -14.56 1.23
CA PRO A 149 1.71 -14.97 2.03
C PRO A 149 2.85 -15.54 1.16
N GLY A 150 4.09 -15.19 1.51
CA GLY A 150 5.27 -15.89 1.02
C GLY A 150 5.89 -15.36 -0.28
N SER A 151 5.52 -14.16 -0.73
CA SER A 151 6.11 -13.56 -1.95
C SER A 151 7.47 -12.88 -1.72
N GLY A 152 7.87 -12.70 -0.45
CA GLY A 152 9.15 -12.09 -0.05
C GLY A 152 9.01 -11.35 1.28
N HIS A 153 10.12 -11.06 1.97
CA HIS A 153 10.05 -10.43 3.31
C HIS A 153 9.39 -9.05 3.30
N GLN A 154 9.57 -8.28 2.22
CA GLN A 154 8.96 -6.97 2.05
C GLN A 154 7.44 -7.09 1.84
N ASP A 155 7.03 -8.10 1.08
CA ASP A 155 5.63 -8.40 0.81
C ASP A 155 4.92 -8.97 2.05
N ASP A 156 5.56 -9.86 2.81
CA ASP A 156 5.04 -10.39 4.08
C ASP A 156 4.79 -9.23 5.07
N ALA A 157 5.69 -8.23 5.12
CA ALA A 157 5.50 -7.04 5.95
C ALA A 157 4.32 -6.18 5.48
N ASN A 158 4.21 -5.95 4.17
CA ASN A 158 3.07 -5.23 3.58
C ASN A 158 1.74 -5.98 3.80
N ASP A 159 1.75 -7.30 3.80
CA ASP A 159 0.55 -8.11 4.02
C ASP A 159 0.02 -7.99 5.45
N VAL A 160 0.91 -8.06 6.44
CA VAL A 160 0.55 -7.77 7.84
C VAL A 160 -0.06 -6.37 7.98
N VAL A 161 0.54 -5.36 7.32
CA VAL A 161 -0.01 -4.00 7.33
C VAL A 161 -1.41 -3.95 6.71
N GLY A 162 -1.62 -4.62 5.57
CA GLY A 162 -2.91 -4.70 4.90
C GLY A 162 -3.98 -5.37 5.76
N TRP A 163 -3.67 -6.52 6.37
CA TRP A 163 -4.58 -7.24 7.26
C TRP A 163 -4.98 -6.42 8.48
N VAL A 164 -4.00 -5.79 9.14
CA VAL A 164 -4.27 -4.92 10.30
C VAL A 164 -5.13 -3.73 9.89
N SER A 165 -4.88 -3.14 8.72
CA SER A 165 -5.69 -2.02 8.20
C SER A 165 -7.15 -2.42 7.98
N ILE A 166 -7.42 -3.59 7.39
CA ILE A 166 -8.80 -4.11 7.24
C ILE A 166 -9.43 -4.34 8.62
N ALA A 167 -8.73 -5.03 9.53
CA ALA A 167 -9.26 -5.38 10.85
C ALA A 167 -9.62 -4.15 11.69
N LEU A 168 -8.80 -3.10 11.64
CA LEU A 168 -9.04 -1.86 12.37
C LEU A 168 -10.01 -0.92 11.64
N GLY A 169 -10.06 -0.96 10.31
CA GLY A 169 -10.98 -0.18 9.48
C GLY A 169 -12.41 -0.69 9.51
N ASN A 170 -12.61 -1.99 9.74
CA ASN A 170 -13.92 -2.63 9.83
C ASN A 170 -14.09 -3.36 11.17
N PRO A 171 -14.74 -2.72 12.16
CA PRO A 171 -14.91 -3.30 13.50
C PRO A 171 -15.66 -4.63 13.51
N LYS A 172 -16.51 -4.91 12.50
CA LYS A 172 -17.24 -6.18 12.42
C LYS A 172 -16.29 -7.34 12.08
N ILE A 173 -15.38 -7.12 11.14
CA ILE A 173 -14.31 -8.08 10.81
C ILE A 173 -13.34 -8.20 11.98
N GLY A 174 -12.91 -7.07 12.54
CA GLY A 174 -11.98 -7.04 13.68
C GLY A 174 -12.51 -7.79 14.91
N ALA A 175 -13.81 -7.71 15.20
CA ALA A 175 -14.44 -8.40 16.33
C ALA A 175 -14.46 -9.94 16.21
N LEU A 176 -14.29 -10.49 15.00
CA LEU A 176 -14.19 -11.94 14.80
C LEU A 176 -12.78 -12.50 15.03
N LEU A 177 -11.78 -11.62 15.16
CA LEU A 177 -10.40 -12.05 15.35
C LEU A 177 -10.12 -12.42 16.80
N PRO A 178 -9.36 -13.51 17.06
CA PRO A 178 -8.92 -13.86 18.40
C PRO A 178 -7.70 -13.01 18.84
N LEU A 179 -7.75 -11.70 18.61
CA LEU A 179 -6.67 -10.75 18.87
C LEU A 179 -7.22 -9.46 19.47
N SER A 180 -6.46 -8.83 20.36
CA SER A 180 -6.76 -7.46 20.80
C SER A 180 -6.32 -6.43 19.76
N THR A 181 -6.87 -5.21 19.84
CA THR A 181 -6.36 -4.06 19.08
C THR A 181 -4.86 -3.84 19.30
N ASP A 182 -4.38 -4.03 20.53
CA ASP A 182 -2.96 -3.88 20.86
C ASP A 182 -2.10 -4.95 20.18
N ASP A 183 -2.59 -6.19 20.04
CA ASP A 183 -1.91 -7.24 19.28
C ASP A 183 -1.76 -6.84 17.81
N LEU A 184 -2.84 -6.36 17.19
CA LEU A 184 -2.84 -5.92 15.80
C LEU A 184 -1.85 -4.76 15.58
N LEU A 185 -1.86 -3.76 16.47
CA LEU A 185 -0.92 -2.63 16.40
C LEU A 185 0.54 -3.06 16.62
N ARG A 186 0.80 -4.03 17.50
CA ARG A 186 2.15 -4.62 17.66
C ARG A 186 2.60 -5.33 16.40
N MET A 187 1.74 -6.14 15.78
CA MET A 187 2.06 -6.82 14.51
C MET A 187 2.39 -5.81 13.40
N GLN A 188 1.58 -4.74 13.27
CA GLN A 188 1.87 -3.65 12.33
C GLN A 188 3.22 -2.99 12.64
N ALA A 189 3.51 -2.66 13.90
CA ALA A 189 4.79 -2.05 14.27
C ALA A 189 6.00 -2.94 13.93
N THR A 190 5.89 -4.25 14.15
CA THR A 190 6.92 -5.24 13.77
C THR A 190 7.12 -5.29 12.25
N ALA A 191 6.03 -5.28 11.47
CA ALA A 191 6.09 -5.24 10.02
C ALA A 191 6.75 -3.95 9.50
N LEU A 192 6.38 -2.79 10.06
CA LEU A 192 7.02 -1.50 9.73
C LEU A 192 8.52 -1.50 10.07
N ARG A 193 8.91 -2.11 11.20
CA ARG A 193 10.32 -2.24 11.57
C ARG A 193 11.06 -3.14 10.59
N LEU A 194 10.48 -4.27 10.17
CA LEU A 194 11.06 -5.14 9.16
C LEU A 194 11.26 -4.39 7.84
N SER A 195 10.24 -3.68 7.34
CA SER A 195 10.36 -2.86 6.13
C SER A 195 11.49 -1.82 6.24
N GLY A 196 11.62 -1.15 7.38
CA GLY A 196 12.72 -0.21 7.63
C GLY A 196 14.11 -0.88 7.57
N VAL A 197 14.25 -2.08 8.15
CA VAL A 197 15.52 -2.84 8.15
C VAL A 197 15.85 -3.40 6.75
N LEU A 198 14.84 -3.84 6.00
CA LEU A 198 15.02 -4.28 4.60
C LEU A 198 15.31 -3.12 3.64
N GLY A 199 14.94 -1.92 4.06
CA GLY A 199 15.00 -0.70 3.27
C GLY A 199 16.28 0.13 3.39
N ASP A 200 17.26 -0.31 4.19
CA ASP A 200 18.45 0.43 4.68
C ASP A 200 18.76 1.68 3.85
N THR A 201 18.30 2.83 4.38
CA THR A 201 18.05 4.02 3.59
C THR A 201 19.29 4.91 3.55
N ASP A 202 20.20 4.63 2.62
CA ASP A 202 21.03 5.71 2.10
C ASP A 202 20.10 6.74 1.45
N GLN A 203 19.80 7.83 2.18
CA GLN A 203 18.95 8.92 1.72
C GLN A 203 19.72 9.97 0.91
N GLN A 204 20.98 9.71 0.56
CA GLN A 204 21.71 10.58 -0.34
C GLN A 204 20.98 10.65 -1.69
N LYS A 205 20.62 11.87 -2.10
CA LYS A 205 19.96 12.10 -3.39
C LYS A 205 20.79 11.55 -4.54
N GLY A 206 20.17 10.73 -5.38
CA GLY A 206 20.78 10.04 -6.51
C GLY A 206 21.53 8.76 -6.16
N SER A 207 21.55 8.33 -4.90
CA SER A 207 22.01 7.00 -4.51
C SER A 207 21.12 5.92 -5.13
N PRO A 208 21.62 4.68 -5.28
CA PRO A 208 20.81 3.56 -5.78
C PRO A 208 19.49 3.38 -5.00
N ASN A 209 19.50 3.53 -3.67
CA ASN A 209 18.31 3.43 -2.83
C ASN A 209 17.33 4.60 -3.03
N ASP A 210 17.83 5.83 -3.14
CA ASP A 210 17.01 7.01 -3.42
C ASP A 210 16.33 6.90 -4.80
N LEU A 211 17.06 6.45 -5.83
CA LEU A 211 16.49 6.20 -7.16
C LEU A 211 15.39 5.13 -7.14
N ARG A 212 15.57 4.06 -6.36
CA ARG A 212 14.54 3.04 -6.15
C ARG A 212 13.27 3.62 -5.52
N ASN A 213 13.42 4.42 -4.48
CA ASN A 213 12.28 5.04 -3.77
C ASN A 213 11.53 6.03 -4.69
N ARG A 214 12.25 6.79 -5.50
CA ARG A 214 11.65 7.70 -6.51
C ARG A 214 10.93 6.94 -7.61
N ALA A 215 11.49 5.83 -8.09
CA ALA A 215 10.84 4.99 -9.09
C ALA A 215 9.54 4.38 -8.53
N TYR A 216 9.59 3.90 -7.29
CA TYR A 216 8.41 3.44 -6.56
C TYR A 216 7.35 4.55 -6.44
N THR A 217 7.77 5.77 -6.11
CA THR A 217 6.88 6.93 -5.96
C THR A 217 6.13 7.24 -7.25
N LEU A 218 6.83 7.32 -8.38
CA LEU A 218 6.21 7.56 -9.69
C LEU A 218 5.19 6.47 -10.03
N TRP A 219 5.55 5.20 -9.83
CA TRP A 219 4.63 4.09 -10.05
C TRP A 219 3.41 4.17 -9.13
N ALA A 220 3.61 4.38 -7.82
CA ALA A 220 2.54 4.39 -6.84
C ALA A 220 1.52 5.49 -7.12
N GLU A 221 1.99 6.69 -7.49
CA GLU A 221 1.11 7.80 -7.85
C GLU A 221 0.28 7.53 -9.12
N ALA A 222 0.91 7.00 -10.17
CA ALA A 222 0.22 6.62 -11.40
C ALA A 222 -0.81 5.51 -11.14
N PHE A 223 -0.40 4.50 -10.38
CA PHE A 223 -1.24 3.34 -10.03
C PHE A 223 -2.46 3.76 -9.19
N GLU A 224 -2.25 4.52 -8.11
CA GLU A 224 -3.33 5.00 -7.24
C GLU A 224 -4.31 5.90 -7.99
N ARG A 225 -3.81 6.76 -8.90
CA ARG A 225 -4.66 7.60 -9.75
C ARG A 225 -5.55 6.74 -10.64
N LEU A 226 -4.99 5.76 -11.33
CA LEU A 226 -5.74 4.89 -12.23
C LEU A 226 -6.75 4.03 -11.46
N ALA A 227 -6.31 3.41 -10.36
CA ALA A 227 -7.16 2.56 -9.53
C ALA A 227 -8.32 3.35 -8.91
N ARG A 228 -8.09 4.56 -8.39
CA ARG A 228 -9.14 5.39 -7.79
C ARG A 228 -10.20 5.80 -8.80
N ASN A 229 -9.80 6.26 -9.98
CA ASN A 229 -10.74 6.66 -11.01
C ASN A 229 -11.45 5.46 -11.64
N GLY A 230 -10.75 4.35 -11.81
CA GLY A 230 -11.36 3.10 -12.25
C GLY A 230 -12.45 2.60 -11.29
N ARG A 231 -12.21 2.66 -9.97
CA ARG A 231 -13.24 2.34 -8.96
C ARG A 231 -14.44 3.27 -9.06
N HIS A 232 -14.20 4.57 -9.19
CA HIS A 232 -15.29 5.54 -9.30
C HIS A 232 -16.23 5.19 -10.47
N VAL A 233 -15.66 4.92 -11.64
CA VAL A 233 -16.45 4.49 -12.82
C VAL A 233 -17.16 3.17 -12.58
N ALA A 234 -16.47 2.19 -11.99
CA ALA A 234 -17.06 0.87 -11.71
C ALA A 234 -18.27 0.98 -10.78
N VAL A 235 -18.20 1.80 -9.74
CA VAL A 235 -19.32 2.06 -8.81
C VAL A 235 -20.45 2.80 -9.52
N GLU A 236 -20.15 3.89 -10.22
CA GLU A 236 -21.16 4.72 -10.91
C GLU A 236 -21.95 3.90 -11.94
N ARG A 237 -21.30 2.91 -12.56
CA ARG A 237 -21.86 2.10 -13.64
C ARG A 237 -22.25 0.68 -13.21
N ASN A 238 -22.11 0.35 -11.93
CA ASN A 238 -22.35 -0.98 -11.37
C ASN A 238 -21.62 -2.09 -12.16
N LEU A 239 -20.36 -1.86 -12.53
CA LEU A 239 -19.54 -2.83 -13.26
C LEU A 239 -18.90 -3.83 -12.28
N PRO A 240 -18.88 -5.14 -12.60
CA PRO A 240 -18.32 -6.17 -11.73
C PRO A 240 -16.78 -6.23 -11.84
N VAL A 241 -16.11 -5.12 -11.51
CA VAL A 241 -14.66 -4.99 -11.59
C VAL A 241 -14.11 -4.33 -10.33
N THR A 242 -13.05 -4.90 -9.79
CA THR A 242 -12.40 -4.42 -8.57
C THR A 242 -10.98 -3.98 -8.87
N PHE A 243 -10.52 -2.91 -8.22
CA PHE A 243 -9.16 -2.43 -8.35
C PHE A 243 -8.37 -2.66 -7.05
N ALA A 244 -7.10 -3.00 -7.21
CA ALA A 244 -6.15 -3.20 -6.12
C ALA A 244 -5.74 -1.90 -5.42
N ASN A 245 -5.54 -1.94 -4.10
CA ASN A 245 -4.99 -0.82 -3.32
C ASN A 245 -3.52 -1.08 -2.96
N ILE A 246 -2.74 -0.01 -2.85
CA ILE A 246 -1.46 -0.05 -2.12
C ILE A 246 -1.82 0.06 -0.64
N HIS A 247 -1.34 -0.88 0.18
CA HIS A 247 -1.63 -0.86 1.61
C HIS A 247 -0.77 0.20 2.29
N MET A 248 -1.44 1.22 2.80
CA MET A 248 -0.82 2.19 3.70
C MET A 248 -0.99 1.71 5.15
N PRO A 249 0.00 1.98 6.03
CA PRO A 249 -0.14 1.71 7.45
C PRO A 249 -1.43 2.33 8.01
N ALA A 250 -2.18 1.58 8.81
CA ALA A 250 -3.31 2.17 9.52
C ALA A 250 -2.76 3.36 10.34
N PRO A 251 -3.41 4.55 10.29
CA PRO A 251 -2.96 5.68 11.07
C PRO A 251 -2.91 5.25 12.53
N LYS A 252 -1.88 5.67 13.28
CA LYS A 252 -1.92 5.55 14.74
C LYS A 252 -3.23 6.20 15.17
N THR A 253 -4.14 5.43 15.74
CA THR A 253 -5.30 6.00 16.43
C THR A 253 -4.70 6.88 17.52
N THR A 254 -4.64 8.18 17.27
CA THR A 254 -4.47 9.12 18.37
C THR A 254 -5.69 8.84 19.25
N PRO A 255 -5.51 8.48 20.53
CA PRO A 255 -6.65 8.42 21.42
C PRO A 255 -7.38 9.74 21.22
N LYS A 256 -8.65 9.65 20.79
CA LYS A 256 -9.50 10.83 20.72
C LYS A 256 -9.36 11.44 22.11
N ALA A 257 -8.73 12.61 22.22
CA ALA A 257 -8.60 13.28 23.51
C ALA A 257 -10.01 13.23 24.10
N GLY A 258 -10.13 12.53 25.23
CA GLY A 258 -11.40 12.42 25.93
C GLY A 258 -11.97 13.82 25.98
N ALA A 259 -13.27 13.95 25.72
CA ALA A 259 -13.96 15.21 25.93
C ALA A 259 -13.47 15.76 27.26
N VAL A 260 -12.73 16.87 27.20
CA VAL A 260 -12.28 17.57 28.39
C VAL A 260 -13.56 17.80 29.16
N ASP A 261 -13.65 17.20 30.35
CA ASP A 261 -14.77 17.35 31.25
C ASP A 261 -15.16 18.82 31.24
N ALA A 262 -16.39 19.07 30.78
CA ALA A 262 -17.00 20.38 30.92
C ALA A 262 -16.84 20.77 32.40
N PRO A 263 -16.39 22.00 32.70
CA PRO A 263 -16.16 22.41 34.08
C PRO A 263 -17.44 22.15 34.89
N GLU A 264 -17.28 21.41 35.98
CA GLU A 264 -18.34 21.15 36.95
C GLU A 264 -19.10 22.45 37.22
N ASN A 265 -20.38 22.41 36.90
CA ASN A 265 -21.33 23.47 37.18
C ASN A 265 -21.47 23.57 38.72
N THR A 266 -20.59 24.35 39.34
CA THR A 266 -20.61 24.65 40.77
C THR A 266 -21.83 25.52 41.03
N THR A 267 -22.94 24.84 41.33
CA THR A 267 -24.14 25.50 41.86
C THR A 267 -23.84 25.83 43.32
N PRO A 268 -23.85 27.10 43.75
CA PRO A 268 -23.63 27.43 45.14
C PRO A 268 -24.89 27.08 45.94
N THR A 269 -24.75 26.11 46.84
CA THR A 269 -25.75 25.77 47.85
C THR A 269 -25.98 26.98 48.75
N ALA A 270 -27.14 27.63 48.61
CA ALA A 270 -27.59 28.66 49.53
C ALA A 270 -27.81 28.06 50.92
N LYS A 271 -27.06 28.55 51.91
CA LYS A 271 -27.35 28.30 53.33
C LYS A 271 -28.66 29.03 53.71
N PRO A 272 -29.56 28.40 54.48
CA PRO A 272 -30.71 29.11 55.03
C PRO A 272 -30.23 30.08 56.11
N ILE A 273 -30.72 31.32 56.03
CA ILE A 273 -30.60 32.31 57.11
C ILE A 273 -31.67 31.98 58.13
N ASP A 274 -31.24 31.61 59.32
CA ASP A 274 -32.06 31.46 60.52
C ASP A 274 -32.37 32.86 61.08
N LEU A 275 -33.65 33.17 61.28
CA LEU A 275 -34.12 34.42 61.87
C LEU A 275 -34.46 34.14 63.33
N GLY A 276 -33.49 34.39 64.21
CA GLY A 276 -33.63 34.50 65.66
C GLY A 276 -33.06 35.83 66.14
#